data_AF-A0AAD7QMI0-F1
#
_entry.id   AF-A0AAD7QMI0-F1
#
_cell.length_a   1.000
_cell.length_b   1.000
_cell.length_c   1.000
_cell.angle_alpha   90.00
_cell.angle_beta   90.00
_cell.angle_gamma   90.00
#
_symmetry.space_group_name_H-M   'P 1'
#
loop_
_entity.id
_entity.type
_entity.pdbx_description
1 polymer ?
#
loop_
_entity_poly.entity_id
_entity_poly.type
_entity_poly.pdbx_seq_one_letter_code
_entity_poly.pdbx_strand_id
1 'polypeptide(L)'
;MDDEQMIAPPQLRDSVPVKVPRRPQEPPSEQDLAASRAYYGQLRALRDEGGLDDDSRPNLQEMVDANRYLVAVEDKIRETRGDSLREILRVVNEMRQAQTETRQVQTEILNRLDHFTRMQNISVIAPLKQANKDRDGVRLTLNIIPFADGSMPTQHPHNLPPLFTVEAINGLE
;
A
#
# COMPACT_ATOMS: atom_id res chain seq x y z
N MET A 1 31.08 14.09 10.65
CA MET A 1 31.57 12.98 11.49
C MET A 1 30.67 13.04 12.69
N ASP A 2 29.48 12.47 12.55
CA ASP A 2 28.46 12.53 13.59
C ASP A 2 28.86 11.48 14.61
N ASP A 3 29.36 11.92 15.76
CA ASP A 3 29.55 11.06 16.91
C ASP A 3 28.19 10.44 17.22
N GLU A 4 28.03 9.18 16.84
CA GLU A 4 26.87 8.35 17.11
C GLU A 4 26.70 8.36 18.63
N GLN A 5 25.81 9.22 19.14
CA GLN A 5 25.61 9.39 20.58
C GLN A 5 24.99 8.11 21.13
N MET A 6 25.87 7.16 21.48
CA MET A 6 25.52 5.90 22.07
C MET A 6 24.79 6.17 23.38
N ILE A 7 23.61 5.58 23.55
CA ILE A 7 22.85 5.69 24.80
C ILE A 7 23.59 4.89 25.87
N ALA A 8 24.28 5.59 26.76
CA ALA A 8 25.01 4.97 27.86
C ALA A 8 24.05 4.45 28.94
N PRO A 9 24.26 3.24 29.49
CA PRO A 9 23.50 2.77 30.63
C PRO A 9 23.64 3.72 31.84
N PRO A 10 22.59 3.88 32.65
CA PRO A 10 22.65 4.71 33.86
C PRO A 10 23.59 4.08 34.89
N GLN A 11 24.26 4.93 35.67
CA GLN A 11 25.10 4.48 36.77
C GLN A 11 24.27 4.35 38.05
N LEU A 12 24.47 3.25 38.77
CA LEU A 12 23.75 2.97 40.01
C LEU A 12 24.74 2.40 41.03
N ARG A 13 24.64 2.84 42.28
CA ARG A 13 25.44 2.29 43.38
C ARG A 13 24.99 0.87 43.73
N ASP A 14 25.94 0.04 44.19
CA ASP A 14 25.68 -1.35 44.59
C ASP A 14 24.69 -1.49 45.75
N SER A 15 24.49 -0.43 46.54
CA SER A 15 23.53 -0.43 47.67
C SER A 15 22.07 -0.38 47.24
N VAL A 16 21.79 0.01 45.99
CA VAL A 16 20.43 0.09 45.45
C VAL A 16 20.07 -1.26 44.82
N PRO A 17 19.01 -1.95 45.29
CA PRO A 17 18.67 -3.31 44.84
C PRO A 17 17.92 -3.32 43.50
N VAL A 18 18.39 -2.57 42.50
CA VAL A 18 17.82 -2.54 41.14
C VAL A 18 18.87 -2.97 40.13
N LYS A 19 18.44 -3.81 39.19
CA LYS A 19 19.30 -4.22 38.09
C LYS A 19 19.33 -3.14 37.01
N VAL A 20 20.52 -2.59 36.76
CA VAL A 20 20.75 -1.64 35.65
C VAL A 20 20.43 -2.32 34.30
N PRO A 21 19.66 -1.67 33.41
CA PRO A 21 19.40 -2.18 32.07
C PRO A 21 20.70 -2.38 31.30
N ARG A 22 20.70 -3.37 30.40
CA ARG A 22 21.77 -3.47 29.42
C ARG A 22 21.71 -2.28 28.47
N ARG A 23 22.84 -1.98 27.84
CA ARG A 23 22.90 -1.02 26.74
C ARG A 23 21.85 -1.38 25.67
N PRO A 24 21.07 -0.42 25.17
CA PRO A 24 20.10 -0.66 24.10
C PRO A 24 20.76 -1.23 22.84
N GLN A 25 19.98 -1.95 22.04
CA GLN A 25 20.40 -2.32 20.69
C GLN A 25 20.56 -1.08 19.80
N GLU A 26 21.36 -1.17 18.74
CA GLU A 26 21.43 -0.18 17.66
C GLU A 26 20.85 -0.78 16.36
N PRO A 27 19.72 -0.25 15.86
CA PRO A 27 18.85 0.78 16.45
C PRO A 27 18.06 0.25 17.68
N PRO A 28 17.67 1.13 18.62
CA PRO A 28 16.93 0.71 19.81
C PRO A 28 15.53 0.19 19.46
N SER A 29 15.12 -0.83 20.20
CA SER A 29 13.88 -1.58 19.99
C SER A 29 12.79 -1.24 21.01
N GLU A 30 11.55 -1.69 20.79
CA GLU A 30 10.49 -1.57 21.81
C GLU A 30 10.82 -2.33 23.09
N GLN A 31 11.63 -3.39 23.00
CA GLN A 31 12.09 -4.14 24.16
C GLN A 31 13.04 -3.29 25.02
N ASP A 32 13.93 -2.50 24.40
CA ASP A 32 14.82 -1.57 25.09
C ASP A 32 14.03 -0.47 25.82
N LEU A 33 12.95 0.01 25.19
CA LEU A 33 12.03 0.97 25.80
C LEU A 33 11.25 0.38 26.97
N ALA A 34 10.76 -0.85 26.84
CA ALA A 34 10.09 -1.55 27.94
C ALA A 34 11.04 -1.75 29.12
N ALA A 35 12.29 -2.11 28.85
CA ALA A 35 13.32 -2.28 29.87
C ALA A 35 13.67 -0.96 30.58
N SER A 36 13.81 0.15 29.85
CA SER A 36 14.10 1.47 30.44
C SER A 36 12.94 1.99 31.30
N ARG A 37 11.69 1.79 30.86
CA ARG A 37 10.47 2.12 31.63
C ARG A 37 10.36 1.30 32.90
N ALA A 38 10.59 -0.01 32.81
CA ALA A 38 10.56 -0.91 33.96
C ALA A 38 11.62 -0.51 35.01
N TYR A 39 12.84 -0.21 34.57
CA TYR A 39 13.91 0.26 35.44
C TYR A 39 13.58 1.59 36.14
N TYR A 40 13.12 2.58 35.39
CA TYR A 40 12.72 3.88 35.96
C TYR A 40 11.56 3.71 36.97
N GLY A 41 10.59 2.86 36.65
CA GLY A 41 9.49 2.51 37.55
C GLY A 41 9.95 1.86 38.84
N GLN A 42 10.90 0.93 38.78
CA GLN A 42 11.48 0.26 39.96
C GLN A 42 12.25 1.24 40.86
N LEU A 43 13.06 2.13 40.28
CA LEU A 43 13.77 3.16 41.05
C LEU A 43 12.80 4.12 41.73
N ARG A 44 11.75 4.53 41.02
CA ARG A 44 10.71 5.40 41.58
C ARG A 44 9.99 4.72 42.74
N ALA A 45 9.58 3.46 42.57
CA ALA A 45 8.93 2.70 43.64
C ALA A 45 9.83 2.57 44.87
N LEU A 46 11.13 2.28 44.71
CA LEU A 46 12.06 2.22 45.84
C LEU A 46 12.26 3.56 46.55
N ARG A 47 12.19 4.67 45.80
CA ARG A 47 12.29 6.01 46.38
C ARG A 47 11.04 6.39 47.16
N ASP A 48 9.87 6.08 46.61
CA ASP A 48 8.57 6.52 47.13
C ASP A 48 8.04 5.58 48.22
N GLU A 49 8.36 4.27 48.16
CA GLU A 49 7.81 3.20 49.02
C GLU A 49 8.86 2.50 49.89
N GLY A 50 10.16 2.78 49.73
CA GLY A 50 11.24 2.10 50.45
C GLY A 50 11.17 2.29 51.98
N GLY A 51 11.50 1.24 52.74
CA GLY A 51 11.62 1.29 54.22
C GLY A 51 12.69 2.27 54.73
N LEU A 52 12.78 2.43 56.06
CA LEU A 52 13.64 3.41 56.77
C LEU A 52 15.16 3.20 56.63
N ASP A 53 15.61 2.21 55.85
CA ASP A 53 17.03 2.00 55.53
C ASP A 53 17.44 2.97 54.40
N ASP A 54 17.88 4.17 54.79
CA ASP A 54 18.19 5.28 53.86
C ASP A 54 19.26 4.94 52.80
N ASP A 55 20.16 3.99 53.07
CA ASP A 55 21.30 3.69 52.20
C ASP A 55 20.92 2.91 50.92
N SER A 56 19.75 2.26 50.90
CA SER A 56 19.24 1.52 49.75
C SER A 56 18.34 2.35 48.83
N ARG A 57 18.05 3.59 49.21
CA ARG A 57 17.20 4.48 48.41
C ARG A 57 18.01 5.12 47.28
N PRO A 58 17.47 5.17 46.05
CA PRO A 58 18.12 5.86 44.97
C PRO A 58 18.12 7.37 45.23
N ASN A 59 19.28 7.99 45.03
CA ASN A 59 19.47 9.42 45.21
C ASN A 59 18.91 10.21 44.02
N LEU A 60 18.88 11.54 44.14
CA LEU A 60 18.34 12.40 43.09
C LEU A 60 19.11 12.28 41.77
N GLN A 61 20.43 12.10 41.82
CA GLN A 61 21.27 11.97 40.64
C GLN A 61 20.97 10.67 39.89
N GLU A 62 20.85 9.54 40.60
CA GLU A 62 20.48 8.24 40.04
C GLU A 62 19.09 8.30 39.37
N MET A 63 18.14 9.04 39.94
CA MET A 63 16.83 9.27 39.34
C MET A 63 16.88 10.14 38.08
N VAL A 64 17.72 11.19 38.08
CA VAL A 64 17.93 12.06 36.91
C VAL A 64 18.59 11.29 35.78
N ASP A 65 19.60 10.47 36.10
CA ASP A 65 20.31 9.66 35.10
C ASP A 65 19.40 8.57 34.52
N ALA A 66 18.57 7.93 35.35
CA ALA A 66 17.55 6.98 34.88
C ALA A 66 16.51 7.64 33.95
N ASN A 67 16.05 8.85 34.29
CA ASN A 67 15.12 9.60 33.44
C ASN A 67 15.78 10.02 32.12
N ARG A 68 17.03 10.49 32.17
CA ARG A 68 17.81 10.84 30.97
C ARG A 68 17.96 9.64 30.04
N TYR A 69 18.26 8.47 30.60
CA TYR A 69 18.33 7.22 29.85
C TYR A 69 17.01 6.87 29.17
N LEU A 70 15.88 6.93 29.90
CA LEU A 70 14.55 6.66 29.35
C LEU A 70 14.23 7.59 28.16
N VAL A 71 14.41 8.90 28.34
CA VAL A 71 14.15 9.91 27.31
C VAL A 71 15.02 9.69 26.07
N ALA A 72 16.31 9.38 26.27
CA ALA A 72 17.23 9.10 25.17
C ALA A 72 16.80 7.88 24.34
N VAL A 73 16.34 6.80 24.99
CA VAL A 73 15.80 5.61 24.29
C VAL A 73 14.53 5.96 23.51
N GLU A 74 13.62 6.73 24.11
CA GLU A 74 12.38 7.16 23.44
C GLU A 74 12.66 8.03 22.21
N ASP A 75 13.55 9.01 22.33
CA ASP A 75 13.89 9.92 21.24
C ASP A 75 14.55 9.18 20.07
N LYS A 76 15.46 8.24 20.34
CA LYS A 76 16.15 7.48 19.29
C LYS A 76 15.21 6.50 18.56
N ILE A 77 14.25 5.90 19.28
CA ILE A 77 13.20 5.08 18.65
C ILE A 77 12.29 5.93 17.76
N ARG A 78 11.95 7.15 18.21
CA ARG A 78 11.14 8.07 17.40
C ARG A 78 11.87 8.51 16.13
N GLU A 79 13.15 8.83 16.23
CA GLU A 79 14.02 9.22 15.11
C GLU A 79 14.08 8.10 14.05
N THR A 80 14.50 6.91 14.46
CA THR A 80 14.63 5.73 13.58
C THR A 80 13.31 5.31 12.91
N ARG A 81 12.18 5.39 13.63
CA ARG A 81 10.85 5.17 13.04
C ARG A 81 10.44 6.26 12.07
N GLY A 82 10.74 7.53 12.40
CA GLY A 82 10.43 8.68 11.55
C GLY A 82 11.12 8.56 10.19
N ASP A 83 12.39 8.16 10.17
CA ASP A 83 13.16 7.98 8.95
C ASP A 83 12.66 6.79 8.12
N SER A 84 12.38 5.67 8.78
CA SER A 84 11.84 4.47 8.11
C SER A 84 10.50 4.75 7.42
N LEU A 85 9.60 5.50 8.07
CA LEU A 85 8.30 5.86 7.48
C LEU A 85 8.45 6.83 6.32
N ARG A 86 9.38 7.79 6.41
CA ARG A 86 9.67 8.72 5.29
C ARG A 86 10.17 7.96 4.08
N GLU A 87 11.05 6.98 4.27
CA GLU A 87 11.58 6.17 3.18
C GLU A 87 10.50 5.27 2.56
N ILE A 88 9.65 4.64 3.38
CA ILE A 88 8.50 3.86 2.89
C ILE A 88 7.57 4.76 2.05
N LEU A 89 7.26 5.96 2.53
CA LEU A 89 6.43 6.92 1.78
C LEU A 89 7.08 7.33 0.45
N ARG A 90 8.41 7.52 0.43
CA ARG A 90 9.16 7.79 -0.80
C ARG A 90 8.98 6.65 -1.80
N VAL A 91 9.26 5.41 -1.40
CA VAL A 91 9.14 4.22 -2.25
C VAL A 91 7.71 4.02 -2.74
N VAL A 92 6.70 4.21 -1.89
CA VAL A 92 5.29 4.10 -2.27
C VAL A 92 4.91 5.13 -3.33
N ASN A 93 5.40 6.36 -3.20
CA ASN A 93 5.16 7.41 -4.19
C ASN A 93 5.83 7.09 -5.54
N GLU A 94 7.07 6.59 -5.53
CA GLU A 94 7.78 6.15 -6.73
C GLU A 94 7.06 4.99 -7.43
N MET A 95 6.62 3.98 -6.67
CA MET A 95 5.84 2.87 -7.21
C MET A 95 4.53 3.35 -7.83
N ARG A 96 3.85 4.31 -7.20
CA ARG A 96 2.60 4.87 -7.72
C ARG A 96 2.81 5.62 -9.04
N GLN A 97 3.92 6.35 -9.17
CA GLN A 97 4.29 7.01 -10.42
C GLN A 97 4.58 5.98 -11.53
N ALA A 98 5.41 4.98 -11.26
CA ALA A 98 5.74 3.92 -12.21
C ALA A 98 4.49 3.13 -12.68
N GLN A 99 3.55 2.85 -11.76
CA GLN A 99 2.27 2.22 -12.13
C GLN A 99 1.42 3.11 -13.05
N THR A 100 1.45 4.43 -12.86
CA THR A 100 0.72 5.37 -13.69
C THR A 100 1.28 5.41 -15.11
N GLU A 101 2.60 5.46 -15.25
CA GLU A 101 3.29 5.40 -16.54
C GLU A 101 3.00 4.07 -17.26
N THR A 102 3.07 2.95 -16.54
CA THR A 102 2.77 1.63 -17.11
C THR A 102 1.34 1.56 -17.65
N ARG A 103 0.36 2.12 -16.93
CA ARG A 103 -1.03 2.19 -17.41
C ARG A 103 -1.19 3.06 -18.65
N GLN A 104 -0.47 4.17 -18.72
CA GLN A 104 -0.48 5.04 -19.90
C GLN A 104 0.06 4.29 -21.13
N VAL A 105 1.20 3.60 -20.98
CA VAL A 105 1.79 2.79 -22.06
C VAL A 105 0.85 1.67 -22.48
N GLN A 106 0.22 0.96 -21.55
CA GLN A 106 -0.77 -0.08 -21.88
C GLN A 106 -1.94 0.49 -22.68
N THR A 107 -2.46 1.65 -22.27
CA THR A 107 -3.57 2.33 -22.97
C THR A 107 -3.14 2.73 -24.39
N GLU A 108 -1.93 3.25 -24.55
CA GLU A 108 -1.38 3.59 -25.86
C GLU A 108 -1.25 2.37 -26.78
N ILE A 109 -0.75 1.25 -26.25
CA ILE A 109 -0.64 -0.01 -27.01
C ILE A 109 -2.02 -0.49 -27.45
N LEU A 110 -3.01 -0.49 -26.56
CA LEU A 110 -4.38 -0.91 -26.89
C LEU A 110 -4.98 -0.03 -28.01
N ASN A 111 -4.80 1.29 -27.92
CA ASN A 111 -5.27 2.21 -28.97
C ASN A 111 -4.58 1.97 -30.32
N ARG A 112 -3.26 1.66 -30.31
CA ARG A 112 -2.52 1.33 -31.53
C ARG A 112 -2.99 0.01 -32.14
N LEU A 113 -3.27 -1.00 -31.31
CA LEU A 113 -3.81 -2.28 -31.77
C LEU A 113 -5.20 -2.10 -32.40
N ASP A 114 -6.10 -1.38 -31.74
CA ASP A 114 -7.43 -1.08 -32.30
C ASP A 114 -7.33 -0.35 -33.64
N HIS A 115 -6.47 0.67 -33.73
CA HIS A 115 -6.22 1.38 -34.99
C HIS A 115 -5.72 0.45 -36.09
N PHE A 116 -4.75 -0.43 -35.77
CA PHE A 116 -4.21 -1.39 -36.73
C PHE A 116 -5.26 -2.40 -37.20
N THR A 117 -6.06 -2.94 -36.27
CA THR A 117 -7.16 -3.86 -36.59
C THR A 117 -8.19 -3.19 -37.50
N ARG A 118 -8.58 -1.94 -37.22
CA ARG A 118 -9.47 -1.17 -38.11
C ARG A 118 -8.85 -1.02 -39.49
N MET A 119 -7.59 -0.59 -39.57
CA MET A 119 -6.90 -0.36 -40.86
C MET A 119 -6.78 -1.62 -41.71
N GLN A 120 -6.45 -2.77 -41.11
CA GLN A 120 -6.40 -4.04 -41.83
C GLN A 120 -7.77 -4.47 -42.37
N ASN A 121 -8.84 -4.20 -41.62
CA ASN A 121 -10.19 -4.61 -41.98
C ASN A 121 -10.91 -3.64 -42.92
N ILE A 122 -10.41 -2.41 -43.13
CA ILE A 122 -11.02 -1.41 -44.04
C ILE A 122 -11.20 -1.97 -45.45
N SER A 123 -10.21 -2.69 -45.98
CA SER A 123 -10.27 -3.27 -47.34
C SER A 123 -11.36 -4.34 -47.49
N VAL A 124 -11.76 -4.98 -46.39
CA VAL A 124 -12.82 -6.00 -46.36
C VAL A 124 -14.18 -5.37 -46.07
N ILE A 125 -14.23 -4.37 -45.18
CA ILE A 125 -15.47 -3.75 -44.70
C ILE A 125 -15.99 -2.67 -45.67
N ALA A 126 -15.12 -1.88 -46.29
CA ALA A 126 -15.54 -0.77 -47.16
C ALA A 126 -16.40 -1.24 -48.36
N PRO A 127 -16.07 -2.34 -49.06
CA PRO A 127 -16.94 -2.88 -50.11
C PRO A 127 -18.29 -3.36 -49.57
N LEU A 128 -18.33 -3.95 -48.37
CA LEU A 128 -19.58 -4.43 -47.75
C LEU A 128 -20.48 -3.27 -47.31
N LYS A 129 -19.91 -2.19 -46.75
CA LYS A 129 -20.66 -0.98 -46.41
C LYS A 129 -21.25 -0.30 -47.65
N GLN A 130 -20.48 -0.23 -48.74
CA GLN A 130 -20.99 0.32 -50.00
C GLN A 130 -22.10 -0.56 -50.59
N ALA A 131 -21.90 -1.88 -50.62
CA ALA A 131 -22.91 -2.83 -51.10
C ALA A 131 -24.21 -2.80 -50.28
N ASN A 132 -24.14 -2.54 -48.97
CA ASN A 132 -25.32 -2.36 -48.13
C ASN A 132 -26.02 -1.02 -48.40
N LYS A 133 -25.25 0.06 -48.62
CA LYS A 133 -25.79 1.38 -48.98
C LYS A 133 -26.50 1.35 -50.34
N ASP A 134 -25.97 0.60 -51.29
CA ASP A 134 -26.57 0.43 -52.63
C ASP A 134 -27.86 -0.42 -52.59
N ARG A 135 -28.14 -1.10 -51.48
CA ARG A 135 -29.34 -1.93 -51.24
C ARG A 135 -30.37 -1.24 -50.34
N ASP A 136 -30.18 0.02 -50.00
CA ASP A 136 -31.11 0.77 -49.17
C ASP A 136 -32.50 0.86 -49.84
N GLY A 137 -33.56 0.55 -49.08
CA GLY A 137 -34.93 0.42 -49.59
C GLY A 137 -35.29 -0.93 -50.25
N VAL A 138 -34.35 -1.87 -50.39
CA VAL A 138 -34.62 -3.22 -50.92
C VAL A 138 -35.02 -4.16 -49.77
N ARG A 139 -36.16 -4.85 -49.91
CA ARG A 139 -36.55 -5.91 -48.96
C ARG A 139 -35.65 -7.13 -49.14
N LEU A 140 -34.82 -7.41 -48.13
CA LEU A 140 -33.98 -8.61 -48.09
C LEU A 140 -34.63 -9.66 -47.19
N THR A 141 -34.76 -10.89 -47.70
CA THR A 141 -35.08 -12.05 -46.88
C THR A 141 -33.80 -12.56 -46.26
N LEU A 142 -33.64 -12.38 -44.96
CA LEU A 142 -32.49 -12.87 -44.20
C LEU A 142 -32.88 -14.17 -43.49
N ASN A 143 -31.97 -15.15 -43.53
CA ASN A 143 -32.12 -16.37 -42.75
C ASN A 143 -31.59 -16.12 -41.33
N ILE A 144 -32.41 -16.45 -40.34
CA ILE A 144 -31.97 -16.41 -38.94
C ILE A 144 -31.04 -17.61 -38.73
N ILE A 145 -29.81 -17.34 -38.29
CA ILE A 145 -28.83 -18.37 -37.97
C ILE A 145 -29.03 -18.76 -36.49
N PRO A 146 -29.26 -20.04 -36.16
CA PRO A 146 -29.34 -20.49 -34.78
C PRO A 146 -27.97 -20.37 -34.08
N PHE A 147 -27.97 -20.31 -32.75
CA PHE A 147 -26.75 -20.38 -31.95
C PHE A 147 -26.05 -21.74 -32.09
N ALA A 148 -24.81 -21.83 -31.61
CA ALA A 148 -23.99 -23.05 -31.71
C ALA A 148 -24.63 -24.28 -31.02
N ASP A 149 -25.51 -24.03 -30.04
CA ASP A 149 -26.29 -25.05 -29.33
C ASP A 149 -27.62 -25.41 -30.04
N GLY A 150 -27.89 -24.80 -31.20
CA GLY A 150 -29.10 -25.00 -32.00
C GLY A 150 -30.30 -24.15 -31.56
N SER A 151 -30.18 -23.36 -30.49
CA SER A 151 -31.26 -22.49 -30.03
C SER A 151 -31.47 -21.29 -30.95
N MET A 152 -32.71 -20.79 -31.03
CA MET A 152 -33.03 -19.63 -31.87
C MET A 152 -32.83 -18.32 -31.10
N PRO A 153 -32.23 -17.28 -31.73
CA PRO A 153 -32.07 -15.96 -31.12
C PRO A 153 -33.37 -15.33 -30.61
N THR A 154 -34.48 -15.63 -31.26
CA THR A 154 -35.82 -15.12 -30.94
C THR A 154 -36.55 -15.94 -29.87
N GLN A 155 -36.00 -17.07 -29.42
CA GLN A 155 -36.59 -17.93 -28.41
C GLN A 155 -36.00 -17.64 -27.02
N HIS A 156 -36.71 -18.05 -25.97
CA HIS A 156 -36.21 -18.03 -24.60
C HIS A 156 -34.95 -18.92 -24.49
N PRO A 157 -33.89 -18.50 -23.79
CA PRO A 157 -33.80 -17.33 -22.90
C PRO A 157 -33.41 -16.00 -23.57
N HIS A 158 -33.07 -16.02 -24.85
CA HIS A 158 -32.40 -14.89 -25.52
C HIS A 158 -33.36 -13.77 -25.94
N ASN A 159 -34.55 -14.12 -26.43
CA ASN A 159 -35.63 -13.18 -26.77
C ASN A 159 -35.17 -11.94 -27.57
N LEU A 160 -34.19 -12.10 -28.47
CA LEU A 160 -33.63 -10.97 -29.20
C LEU A 160 -34.67 -10.44 -30.19
N PRO A 161 -34.96 -9.13 -30.17
CA PRO A 161 -35.90 -8.55 -31.11
C PRO A 161 -35.33 -8.65 -32.54
N PRO A 162 -36.17 -8.94 -33.54
CA PRO A 162 -35.73 -8.90 -34.93
C PRO A 162 -35.26 -7.48 -35.29
N LEU A 163 -34.06 -7.38 -35.87
CA LEU A 163 -33.48 -6.12 -36.31
C LEU A 163 -33.99 -5.81 -37.72
N PHE A 164 -34.77 -4.74 -37.85
CA PHE A 164 -35.44 -4.39 -39.10
C PHE A 164 -34.78 -3.25 -39.87
N THR A 165 -33.82 -2.55 -39.27
CA THR A 165 -33.15 -1.39 -39.88
C THR A 165 -31.64 -1.48 -39.71
N VAL A 166 -30.90 -0.95 -40.70
CA VAL A 166 -29.44 -0.84 -40.63
C VAL A 166 -29.01 0.00 -39.41
N GLU A 167 -29.83 0.97 -39.01
CA GLU A 167 -29.60 1.80 -37.83
C GLU A 167 -29.69 1.00 -36.52
N ALA A 168 -30.63 0.05 -36.42
CA ALA A 168 -30.73 -0.86 -35.27
C ALA A 168 -29.53 -1.81 -35.17
N ILE A 169 -28.90 -2.16 -36.30
CA ILE A 169 -27.68 -2.98 -36.34
C ILE A 169 -26.46 -2.16 -35.89
N ASN A 170 -26.34 -0.91 -36.36
CA ASN A 170 -25.22 -0.03 -36.00
C ASN A 170 -25.23 0.40 -34.52
N GLY A 171 -26.40 0.44 -33.88
CA GLY A 171 -26.52 0.74 -32.44
C GLY A 171 -26.10 -0.40 -31.49
N LEU A 172 -25.69 -1.56 -32.03
CA LEU A 172 -25.18 -2.69 -31.26
C LEU A 172 -23.64 -2.77 -31.22
N GLU A 173 -22.94 -1.88 -31.94
CA GLU A 173 -21.48 -1.65 -31.80
C GLU A 173 -21.17 -0.84 -30.54
#